data_AF-X1U953-F1
#
_entry.id   AF-X1U953-F1
#
_cell.length_a   1.000
_cell.length_b   1.000
_cell.length_c   1.000
_cell.angle_alpha   90.00
_cell.angle_beta   90.00
_cell.angle_gamma   90.00
#
_symmetry.space_group_name_H-M   'P 1'
#
loop_
_entity.id
_entity.type
_entity.pdbx_description
1 polymer ?
#
loop_
_entity_poly.entity_id
_entity_poly.type
_entity_poly.pdbx_seq_one_letter_code
_entity_poly.pdbx_strand_id
1 'polypeptide(L)'
;FQKDSDFSIDLSEFTYKPKKTRESRGPWAKFYPSRGKDDCSMCYLCEKECPVKAFDAISGETNRKLCIQCMHCVTICPDKVIHISEVSRFFKKFINHWELTEDLVEKKRSKIIF
;
A
#
# COMPACT_ATOMS: atom_id res chain seq x y z
N PHE A 1 3.97 8.43 -30.03
CA PHE A 1 5.15 8.49 -29.16
C PHE A 1 5.90 7.18 -29.30
N GLN A 2 6.86 7.12 -30.22
CA GLN A 2 7.82 6.02 -30.28
C GLN A 2 8.64 6.06 -28.98
N LYS A 3 8.62 4.95 -28.24
CA LYS A 3 9.57 4.68 -27.18
C LYS A 3 10.75 4.03 -27.87
N ASP A 4 11.77 4.83 -28.18
CA ASP A 4 13.06 4.30 -28.59
C ASP A 4 13.62 3.51 -27.40
N SER A 5 13.53 2.19 -27.52
CA SER A 5 13.68 1.24 -26.43
C SER A 5 15.02 0.53 -26.50
N ASP A 6 16.12 1.26 -26.32
CA ASP A 6 17.46 0.70 -26.13
C ASP A 6 18.05 1.07 -24.75
N PHE A 7 17.18 1.23 -23.75
CA PHE A 7 17.61 1.29 -22.35
C PHE A 7 17.13 0.04 -21.62
N SER A 8 17.84 -1.07 -21.82
CA SER A 8 17.67 -2.28 -21.02
C SER A 8 18.42 -2.11 -19.71
N ILE A 9 17.70 -1.85 -18.62
CA ILE A 9 18.26 -1.93 -17.28
C ILE A 9 18.25 -3.40 -16.87
N ASP A 10 19.42 -4.01 -16.69
CA ASP A 10 19.52 -5.32 -16.10
C ASP A 10 19.22 -5.24 -14.60
N LEU A 11 18.00 -5.65 -14.23
CA LEU A 11 17.52 -5.70 -12.84
C LEU A 11 17.80 -7.05 -12.19
N SER A 12 18.49 -7.98 -12.85
CA SER A 12 18.77 -9.32 -12.30
C SER A 12 19.54 -9.26 -10.97
N GLU A 13 20.35 -8.23 -10.77
CA GLU A 13 21.09 -7.98 -9.53
C GLU A 13 20.43 -6.95 -8.59
N PHE A 14 19.30 -6.35 -8.98
CA PHE A 14 18.64 -5.35 -8.14
C PHE A 14 17.96 -6.00 -6.93
N THR A 15 18.69 -5.98 -5.81
CA THR A 15 18.14 -6.37 -4.51
C THR A 15 17.77 -5.09 -3.75
N TYR A 16 16.48 -4.93 -3.45
CA TYR A 16 16.04 -3.85 -2.56
C TYR A 16 16.66 -4.08 -1.17
N LYS A 17 17.66 -3.27 -0.83
CA LYS A 17 18.20 -3.21 0.53
C LYS A 17 17.26 -2.35 1.37
N PRO A 18 16.48 -2.92 2.30
CA PRO A 18 15.61 -2.13 3.14
C PRO A 18 16.46 -1.12 3.89
N LYS A 19 16.11 0.18 3.81
CA LYS A 19 16.72 1.19 4.67
C LYS A 19 16.53 0.71 6.11
N LYS A 20 17.60 0.69 6.92
CA LYS A 20 17.49 0.48 8.38
C LYS A 20 16.53 1.55 8.89
N THR A 21 15.27 1.19 9.06
CA THR A 21 14.26 2.11 9.61
C THR A 21 14.76 2.43 11.01
N ARG A 22 15.14 3.70 11.28
CA ARG A 22 15.26 4.19 12.66
C ARG A 22 14.05 3.65 13.40
N GLU A 23 14.28 2.98 14.52
CA GLU A 23 13.34 2.16 15.31
C GLU A 23 12.11 2.90 15.86
N SER A 24 11.75 4.05 15.29
CA SER A 24 10.62 4.84 15.71
C SER A 24 10.10 5.67 14.53
N ARG A 25 9.46 5.00 13.56
CA ARG A 25 8.28 5.68 13.01
C ARG A 25 7.36 5.86 14.22
N GLY A 26 7.01 7.10 14.56
CA GLY A 26 6.18 7.39 15.72
C GLY A 26 4.76 6.81 15.58
N PRO A 27 3.69 7.50 15.97
CA PRO A 27 2.32 6.95 15.90
C PRO A 27 1.86 6.49 14.49
N TRP A 28 2.64 6.81 13.43
CA TRP A 28 2.45 6.44 12.03
C TRP A 28 3.02 5.06 11.64
N ALA A 29 3.64 4.33 12.58
CA ALA A 29 4.20 2.99 12.34
C ALA A 29 3.16 1.88 12.09
N LYS A 30 1.85 2.18 12.18
CA LYS A 30 0.78 1.18 12.20
C LYS A 30 0.00 1.04 10.89
N PHE A 31 0.51 1.53 9.76
CA PHE A 31 -0.16 1.39 8.45
C PHE A 31 0.48 0.25 7.65
N TYR A 32 0.18 -0.99 8.04
CA TYR A 32 0.56 -2.17 7.26
C TYR A 32 -0.71 -2.89 6.80
N PRO A 33 -0.75 -3.37 5.54
CA PRO A 33 -1.87 -4.15 5.05
C PRO A 33 -1.88 -5.55 5.68
N SER A 34 -3.06 -6.08 5.94
CA SER A 34 -3.30 -7.45 6.41
C SER A 34 -4.61 -7.96 5.82
N ARG A 35 -4.70 -9.26 5.59
CA ARG A 35 -5.95 -9.87 5.14
C ARG A 35 -7.00 -9.83 6.26
N GLY A 36 -8.22 -9.45 5.91
CA GLY A 36 -9.40 -9.48 6.76
C GLY A 36 -9.91 -10.89 7.02
N LYS A 37 -11.11 -10.98 7.60
CA LYS A 37 -11.79 -12.26 7.84
C LYS A 37 -12.67 -12.71 6.67
N ASP A 38 -12.75 -11.89 5.64
CA ASP A 38 -13.56 -12.14 4.45
C ASP A 38 -12.95 -13.26 3.59
N ASP A 39 -13.79 -13.87 2.76
CA ASP A 39 -13.41 -15.01 1.92
C ASP A 39 -12.34 -14.63 0.90
N CYS A 40 -11.21 -15.34 0.96
CA CYS A 40 -10.08 -15.14 0.05
C CYS A 40 -9.97 -16.30 -0.91
N SER A 41 -10.00 -16.01 -2.21
CA SER A 41 -9.83 -17.00 -3.29
C SER A 41 -8.43 -17.64 -3.35
N MET A 42 -7.48 -17.18 -2.51
CA MET A 42 -6.09 -17.62 -2.50
C MET A 42 -5.45 -17.51 -3.90
N CYS A 43 -5.65 -16.38 -4.58
CA CYS A 43 -5.07 -16.12 -5.91
C CYS A 43 -3.56 -15.78 -5.89
N TYR A 44 -2.97 -15.52 -4.71
CA TYR A 44 -1.57 -15.16 -4.49
C TYR A 44 -1.07 -13.87 -5.18
N LEU A 45 -1.97 -13.06 -5.76
CA LEU A 45 -1.58 -11.82 -6.45
C LEU A 45 -0.86 -10.83 -5.52
N CYS A 46 -1.30 -10.71 -4.27
CA CYS A 46 -0.69 -9.82 -3.28
C CYS A 46 0.77 -10.16 -2.98
N GLU A 47 1.17 -11.42 -3.09
CA GLU A 47 2.53 -11.90 -2.88
C GLU A 47 3.35 -11.79 -4.17
N LYS A 48 2.79 -12.23 -5.31
CA LYS A 48 3.46 -12.26 -6.62
C LYS A 48 3.80 -10.86 -7.15
N GLU A 49 2.85 -9.94 -7.07
CA GLU A 49 3.00 -8.57 -7.57
C GLU A 49 3.71 -7.65 -6.56
N CYS A 50 4.06 -8.16 -5.37
CA CYS A 50 4.79 -7.37 -4.40
C CYS A 50 6.25 -7.20 -4.87
N PRO A 51 6.70 -5.98 -5.24
CA PRO A 51 8.06 -5.79 -5.78
C PRO A 51 9.16 -6.12 -4.76
N VAL A 52 8.82 -6.15 -3.48
CA VAL A 52 9.73 -6.45 -2.36
C VAL A 52 9.37 -7.75 -1.64
N LYS A 53 8.44 -8.54 -2.19
CA LYS A 53 7.97 -9.84 -1.64
C LYS A 53 7.70 -9.78 -0.13
N ALA A 54 7.00 -8.73 0.30
CA ALA A 54 6.76 -8.47 1.72
C ALA A 54 5.46 -9.08 2.24
N PHE A 55 4.54 -9.51 1.37
CA PHE A 55 3.24 -10.05 1.78
C PHE A 55 3.26 -11.57 1.69
N ASP A 56 2.82 -12.25 2.74
CA ASP A 56 2.63 -13.71 2.73
C ASP A 56 1.13 -14.01 2.56
N ALA A 57 0.76 -14.62 1.44
CA ALA A 57 -0.63 -14.92 1.13
C ALA A 57 -1.20 -16.04 2.01
N ILE A 58 -0.37 -16.91 2.58
CA ILE A 58 -0.83 -18.02 3.43
C ILE A 58 -1.21 -17.47 4.80
N SER A 59 -0.29 -16.80 5.48
CA SER A 59 -0.58 -16.17 6.78
C SER A 59 -1.55 -14.98 6.65
N GLY A 60 -1.55 -14.30 5.50
CA GLY A 60 -2.30 -13.06 5.30
C GLY A 60 -1.65 -11.85 5.99
N GLU A 61 -0.38 -11.98 6.39
CA GLU A 61 0.35 -10.95 7.10
C GLU A 61 1.45 -10.30 6.23
N THR A 62 1.75 -9.05 6.54
CA THR A 62 2.84 -8.30 5.88
C THR A 62 4.09 -8.28 6.75
N ASN A 63 5.23 -8.64 6.15
CA ASN A 63 6.54 -8.42 6.73
C ASN A 63 6.87 -6.92 6.78
N ARG A 64 6.76 -6.36 7.99
CA ARG A 64 6.95 -4.93 8.27
C ARG A 64 8.37 -4.42 8.00
N LYS A 65 9.37 -5.29 7.98
CA LYS A 65 10.77 -4.92 7.70
C LYS A 65 11.02 -4.72 6.20
N LEU A 66 10.25 -5.40 5.35
CA LEU A 66 10.39 -5.35 3.90
C LEU A 66 9.38 -4.41 3.24
N CYS A 67 8.17 -4.32 3.81
CA CYS A 67 7.08 -3.55 3.21
C CYS A 67 7.41 -2.06 3.08
N ILE A 68 7.34 -1.59 1.83
CA ILE A 68 7.55 -0.18 1.48
C ILE A 68 6.26 0.66 1.54
N GLN A 69 5.14 0.07 1.96
CA GLN A 69 3.85 0.73 2.11
C GLN A 69 3.30 1.37 0.82
N CYS A 70 3.59 0.78 -0.35
CA CYS A 70 3.04 1.23 -1.63
C CYS A 70 1.53 0.93 -1.82
N MET A 71 0.96 0.05 -0.99
CA MET A 71 -0.44 -0.40 -1.01
C MET A 71 -0.91 -1.06 -2.32
N HIS A 72 0.02 -1.48 -3.18
CA HIS A 72 -0.32 -2.18 -4.42
C HIS A 72 -1.12 -3.46 -4.18
N CYS A 73 -0.77 -4.23 -3.13
CA CYS A 73 -1.51 -5.44 -2.73
C CYS A 73 -2.99 -5.17 -2.43
N VAL A 74 -3.32 -4.01 -1.83
CA VAL A 74 -4.71 -3.62 -1.55
C VAL A 74 -5.44 -3.31 -2.85
N THR A 75 -4.79 -2.61 -3.79
CA THR A 75 -5.41 -2.17 -5.04
C THR A 75 -5.69 -3.32 -6.02
N ILE A 76 -4.81 -4.33 -6.06
CA ILE A 76 -4.92 -5.44 -7.02
C ILE A 76 -5.77 -6.60 -6.52
N CYS A 77 -6.13 -6.63 -5.23
CA CYS A 77 -6.86 -7.76 -4.66
C CYS A 77 -8.28 -7.81 -5.26
N PRO A 78 -8.62 -8.84 -6.05
CA PRO A 78 -9.94 -8.93 -6.69
C PRO A 78 -11.06 -9.07 -5.66
N ASP A 79 -10.79 -9.81 -4.58
CA ASP A 79 -11.73 -10.08 -3.50
C ASP A 79 -11.83 -8.90 -2.51
N LYS A 80 -10.97 -7.88 -2.63
CA LYS A 80 -10.91 -6.69 -1.76
C LYS A 80 -10.78 -7.00 -0.27
N VAL A 81 -10.19 -8.14 0.09
CA VAL A 81 -10.05 -8.63 1.47
C VAL A 81 -8.80 -8.14 2.19
N ILE A 82 -7.97 -7.30 1.56
CA ILE A 82 -6.76 -6.75 2.19
C ILE A 82 -7.06 -5.36 2.72
N HIS A 83 -6.90 -5.19 4.03
CA HIS A 83 -7.22 -3.94 4.72
C HIS A 83 -6.01 -3.35 5.41
N ILE A 84 -6.04 -2.04 5.64
CA ILE A 84 -5.04 -1.32 6.42
C ILE A 84 -5.68 -0.94 7.75
N SER A 85 -4.99 -1.18 8.86
CA SER A 85 -5.51 -0.81 10.19
C SER A 85 -5.81 0.69 10.31
N GLU A 86 -6.94 0.98 10.97
CA GLU A 86 -7.59 2.27 11.24
C GLU A 86 -6.99 3.56 10.64
N VAL A 87 -7.03 3.66 9.31
CA VAL A 87 -6.92 4.96 8.62
C VAL A 87 -8.08 5.88 9.02
N SER A 88 -9.26 5.30 9.29
CA SER A 88 -10.50 6.02 9.62
C SER A 88 -10.39 6.90 10.87
N ARG A 89 -9.71 6.45 11.94
CA ARG A 89 -9.56 7.23 13.17
C ARG A 89 -8.70 8.47 12.96
N PHE A 90 -7.64 8.37 12.15
CA PHE A 90 -6.80 9.51 11.80
C PHE A 90 -7.50 10.44 10.82
N PHE A 91 -8.21 9.90 9.84
CA PHE A 91 -8.98 10.70 8.88
C PHE A 91 -10.10 11.50 9.56
N LYS A 92 -10.83 10.91 10.52
CA LYS A 92 -11.81 11.63 11.34
C LYS A 92 -11.19 12.76 12.16
N LYS A 93 -10.03 12.52 12.79
CA LYS A 93 -9.30 13.57 13.51
C LYS A 93 -8.80 14.68 12.58
N PHE A 94 -8.35 14.32 11.38
CA PHE A 94 -7.91 15.26 10.36
C PHE A 94 -9.07 16.12 9.85
N ILE A 95 -10.22 15.52 9.53
CA ILE A 95 -11.44 16.24 9.14
C ILE A 95 -11.85 17.24 10.22
N ASN A 96 -11.93 16.79 11.47
CA ASN A 96 -12.35 17.65 12.58
C ASN A 96 -11.37 18.79 12.83
N HIS A 97 -10.06 18.54 12.67
CA HIS A 97 -9.04 19.57 12.86
C HIS A 97 -9.06 20.63 11.76
N TRP A 98 -9.49 20.28 10.55
CA TRP A 98 -9.46 21.15 9.38
C TRP A 98 -10.85 21.61 8.91
N GLU A 99 -11.90 21.32 9.66
CA GLU A 99 -13.32 21.64 9.35
C GLU A 99 -13.72 21.26 7.92
N LEU A 100 -13.21 20.13 7.43
CA LEU A 100 -13.45 19.67 6.07
C LEU A 100 -14.84 19.01 6.00
N THR A 101 -15.83 19.71 5.44
CA THR A 101 -17.10 19.08 5.04
C THR A 101 -16.88 18.16 3.84
N GLU A 102 -17.74 17.17 3.66
CA GLU A 102 -17.66 16.21 2.53
C GLU A 102 -17.61 16.96 1.18
N ASP A 103 -18.40 18.02 1.05
CA ASP A 103 -18.44 18.91 -0.13
C ASP A 103 -17.09 19.60 -0.41
N LEU A 104 -16.31 19.95 0.62
CA LEU A 104 -15.00 20.58 0.46
C LEU A 104 -13.93 19.57 0.04
N VAL A 105 -14.03 18.33 0.53
CA VAL A 105 -13.15 17.23 0.11
C VAL A 105 -13.40 16.88 -1.35
N GLU A 106 -14.67 16.83 -1.75
CA GLU A 106 -15.11 16.58 -3.12
C GLU A 106 -14.60 17.65 -4.10
N LYS A 107 -14.64 18.93 -3.72
CA LYS A 107 -14.09 20.03 -4.51
C LYS A 107 -12.56 20.05 -4.59
N LYS A 108 -11.87 19.42 -3.64
CA LYS A 108 -10.40 19.29 -3.60
C LYS A 108 -9.87 18.02 -4.28
N ARG A 109 -10.74 17.24 -4.95
CA ARG A 109 -10.29 16.09 -5.75
C ARG A 109 -9.38 16.57 -6.88
N SER A 110 -8.17 16.01 -6.94
CA SER A 110 -7.18 16.33 -7.97
C SER A 110 -7.76 15.98 -9.35
N LYS A 111 -7.78 16.94 -10.28
CA LYS A 111 -8.23 16.73 -11.68
C LYS A 111 -7.38 15.72 -12.47
N ILE A 112 -6.34 15.16 -11.85
CA ILE A 112 -5.35 14.26 -12.45
C ILE A 112 -5.79 12.80 -12.29
N ILE A 113 -6.57 12.48 -11.25
CA ILE A 113 -7.09 11.12 -11.02
C ILE A 113 -8.58 11.20 -11.30
N PHE A 114 -8.96 10.84 -12.53
CA PHE A 114 -10.35 10.77 -12.98
C PHE A 114 -11.11 9.64 -12.26
#